data_AF-A0A9N9IH06-F1
#
_entry.id   AF-A0A9N9IH06-F1
#
_cell.length_a   1.000
_cell.length_b   1.000
_cell.length_c   1.000
_cell.angle_alpha   90.00
_cell.angle_beta   90.00
_cell.angle_gamma   90.00
#
_symmetry.space_group_name_H-M   'P 1'
#
loop_
_entity.id
_entity.type
_entity.pdbx_description
1 polymer ?
#
loop_
_entity_poly.entity_id
_entity_poly.type
_entity_poly.pdbx_seq_one_letter_code
_entity_poly.pdbx_strand_id
1 'polypeptide(L)'
;MKFAKCLRAELVPEWKEKYIDYEGLKIILSAIDLVPTSQSTPFSLTNNDFTISIPQKTTGTLKTNALSSIISRSSSLMKRMSKTCSNVIQKRIYSSQNVNNPIMSYESLWNQITPHEKEFFMTLEDNLNKVENFYEAKLSEALRHFDELKIQYKCVKESRKEWSITPGTTTPISRVEETKFRAKRNMDYNSAKKSIKKAIFEFYRGIELLKCYKTLNQTGFAKILKKYDKVAKRNGSEIYLPRIANYNFVKSPVLDKLIQETEAYYINNFEGAKRQLRLQNKEQK
;
A
#
# COMPACT_ATOMS: atom_id res chain seq x y z
N MET A 1 -13.26 1.84 -21.52
CA MET A 1 -13.49 3.29 -21.41
C MET A 1 -13.40 3.82 -19.97
N LYS A 2 -14.06 3.23 -18.96
CA LYS A 2 -14.18 3.85 -17.61
C LYS A 2 -12.88 4.00 -16.80
N PHE A 3 -11.90 3.09 -16.95
CA PHE A 3 -10.74 3.08 -16.05
C PHE A 3 -9.77 4.26 -16.24
N ALA A 4 -9.47 4.67 -17.48
CA ALA A 4 -8.54 5.78 -17.66
C ALA A 4 -9.08 7.11 -17.10
N LYS A 5 -10.41 7.31 -17.19
CA LYS A 5 -11.10 8.43 -16.54
C LYS A 5 -11.06 8.30 -15.01
N CYS A 6 -11.26 7.09 -14.48
CA CYS A 6 -11.14 6.78 -13.05
C CYS A 6 -9.74 7.09 -12.52
N LEU A 7 -8.71 6.60 -13.20
CA LEU A 7 -7.31 6.80 -12.84
C LEU A 7 -6.96 8.29 -12.77
N ARG A 8 -7.40 9.10 -13.74
CA ARG A 8 -7.17 10.55 -13.73
C ARG A 8 -7.92 11.28 -12.61
N ALA A 9 -9.09 10.78 -12.21
CA ALA A 9 -9.88 11.39 -11.14
C ALA A 9 -9.36 11.03 -9.74
N GLU A 10 -8.82 9.83 -9.57
CA GLU A 10 -8.42 9.28 -8.28
C GLU A 10 -6.91 9.37 -8.00
N LEU A 11 -6.09 9.72 -9.01
CA LEU A 11 -4.65 9.89 -8.80
C LEU A 11 -4.35 11.08 -7.88
N VAL A 12 -3.21 10.98 -7.20
CA VAL A 12 -2.66 12.08 -6.42
C VAL A 12 -2.00 13.07 -7.38
N PRO A 13 -2.43 14.35 -7.44
CA PRO A 13 -1.93 15.32 -8.43
C PRO A 13 -0.40 15.46 -8.40
N GLU A 14 0.19 15.49 -7.21
CA GLU A 14 1.63 15.60 -6.98
C GLU A 14 2.42 14.40 -7.52
N TRP A 15 1.78 13.24 -7.68
CA TRP A 15 2.43 12.00 -8.11
C TRP A 15 1.99 11.55 -9.50
N LYS A 16 1.25 12.40 -10.24
CA LYS A 16 0.61 12.08 -11.52
C LYS A 16 1.55 11.36 -12.49
N GLU A 17 2.77 11.87 -12.65
CA GLU A 17 3.76 11.35 -13.60
C GLU A 17 4.33 9.97 -13.20
N LYS A 18 4.20 9.62 -11.92
CA LYS A 18 4.71 8.37 -11.34
C LYS A 18 3.74 7.22 -11.52
N TYR A 19 2.46 7.49 -11.79
CA TYR A 19 1.48 6.45 -12.14
C TYR A 19 1.80 5.80 -13.50
N ILE A 20 1.24 4.61 -13.71
CA ILE A 20 1.20 3.93 -15.00
C ILE A 20 0.66 4.84 -16.10
N ASP A 21 1.39 4.96 -17.21
CA ASP A 21 0.93 5.65 -18.42
C ASP A 21 -0.05 4.76 -19.19
N TYR A 22 -1.26 4.67 -18.64
CA TYR A 22 -2.31 3.82 -19.19
C TYR A 22 -2.79 4.29 -20.57
N GLU A 23 -2.65 5.58 -20.90
CA GLU A 23 -3.04 6.10 -22.22
C GLU A 23 -1.95 5.83 -23.26
N GLY A 24 -0.67 6.06 -22.95
CA GLY A 24 0.43 5.71 -23.84
C GLY A 24 0.42 4.22 -24.21
N LEU A 25 0.25 3.34 -23.21
CA LEU A 25 0.13 1.90 -23.46
C LEU A 25 -1.09 1.53 -24.32
N LYS A 26 -2.21 2.27 -24.20
CA LYS A 26 -3.39 2.06 -25.05
C LYS A 26 -3.14 2.46 -26.51
N ILE A 27 -2.35 3.51 -26.75
CA ILE A 27 -2.00 3.96 -28.09
C ILE A 27 -1.16 2.88 -28.78
N ILE A 28 -0.14 2.35 -28.10
CA ILE A 28 0.70 1.25 -28.62
C ILE A 28 -0.16 0.01 -28.93
N LEU A 29 -1.09 -0.37 -28.04
CA LEU A 29 -2.02 -1.47 -28.30
C LEU A 29 -2.92 -1.23 -29.53
N SER A 30 -3.28 0.02 -29.81
CA SER A 30 -4.11 0.33 -30.97
C SER A 30 -3.33 0.17 -32.28
N ALA A 31 -2.01 0.39 -32.26
CA ALA A 31 -1.15 0.11 -33.41
C ALA A 31 -1.03 -1.40 -33.69
N ILE A 32 -0.98 -2.23 -32.64
CA ILE A 32 -0.96 -3.70 -32.75
C ILE A 32 -2.27 -4.23 -33.40
N ASP A 33 -3.41 -3.62 -33.10
CA ASP A 33 -4.73 -3.99 -33.66
C ASP A 33 -4.83 -3.75 -35.18
N LEU A 34 -4.04 -2.82 -35.72
CA LEU A 34 -4.04 -2.45 -37.14
C LEU A 34 -3.20 -3.38 -38.01
N VAL A 35 -2.38 -4.24 -37.42
CA VAL A 35 -1.56 -5.21 -38.15
C VAL A 35 -2.33 -6.54 -38.22
N PRO A 36 -2.77 -7.00 -39.41
CA PRO A 36 -3.44 -8.28 -39.57
C PRO A 36 -2.46 -9.39 -39.22
N THR A 37 -2.48 -9.85 -37.96
CA THR A 37 -1.48 -10.79 -37.47
C THR A 37 -1.89 -12.20 -37.87
N SER A 38 -1.18 -12.78 -38.85
CA SER A 38 -1.33 -14.18 -39.30
C SER A 38 -0.96 -15.23 -38.23
N GLN A 39 -0.53 -14.81 -37.04
CA GLN A 39 -0.06 -15.64 -35.92
C GLN A 39 -0.92 -15.45 -34.66
N SER A 40 -2.24 -15.31 -34.79
CA SER A 40 -3.18 -15.06 -33.69
C SER A 40 -3.48 -16.31 -32.83
N THR A 41 -2.46 -17.11 -32.51
CA THR A 41 -2.59 -18.27 -31.64
C THR A 41 -2.19 -17.91 -30.20
N PRO A 42 -2.87 -18.46 -29.19
CA PRO A 42 -2.40 -18.41 -27.80
C PRO A 42 -0.96 -18.91 -27.72
N PHE A 43 -0.17 -18.40 -26.78
CA PHE A 43 1.17 -18.93 -26.55
C PHE A 43 1.05 -20.41 -26.13
N SER A 44 1.49 -21.32 -27.00
CA SER A 44 1.50 -22.77 -26.75
C SER A 44 2.90 -23.21 -26.36
N LEU A 45 2.97 -24.12 -25.39
CA LEU A 45 4.17 -24.93 -25.19
C LEU A 45 4.34 -25.80 -26.44
N THR A 46 5.51 -25.76 -27.08
CA THR A 46 5.87 -26.77 -28.09
C THR A 46 6.21 -28.05 -27.35
N ASN A 47 5.39 -29.10 -27.55
CA ASN A 47 5.49 -30.41 -26.90
C ASN A 47 6.74 -31.20 -27.35
N ASN A 48 7.95 -30.74 -27.02
CA ASN A 48 9.16 -31.51 -27.30
C ASN A 48 10.09 -31.76 -26.11
N ASP A 49 9.72 -31.44 -24.87
CA ASP A 49 10.54 -31.86 -23.74
C ASP A 49 9.71 -32.30 -22.52
N PHE A 50 9.93 -33.57 -22.17
CA PHE A 50 9.54 -34.34 -20.98
C PHE A 50 8.08 -34.86 -20.87
N THR A 51 7.89 -36.07 -21.40
CA THR A 51 6.91 -37.05 -20.91
C THR A 51 7.31 -37.54 -19.52
N ILE A 52 6.52 -37.24 -18.47
CA ILE A 52 6.49 -38.09 -17.27
C ILE A 52 5.02 -38.29 -16.85
N SER A 53 4.67 -39.57 -16.79
CA SER A 53 3.35 -40.13 -16.52
C SER A 53 2.87 -39.87 -15.07
N ILE A 54 1.54 -39.76 -14.96
CA ILE A 54 0.72 -39.58 -13.76
C ILE A 54 0.81 -40.81 -12.81
N PRO A 55 0.55 -40.64 -11.49
CA PRO A 55 -0.63 -41.31 -10.92
C PRO A 55 -1.56 -40.37 -10.12
N GLN A 56 -2.87 -40.57 -10.32
CA GLN A 56 -3.98 -39.87 -9.68
C GLN A 56 -4.08 -40.19 -8.18
N LYS A 57 -4.61 -39.25 -7.36
CA LYS A 57 -5.51 -39.60 -6.24
C LYS A 57 -6.34 -38.43 -5.67
N THR A 58 -7.64 -38.69 -5.63
CA THR A 58 -8.70 -38.35 -4.65
C THR A 58 -9.04 -36.89 -4.32
N THR A 59 -10.25 -36.55 -4.76
CA THR A 59 -11.27 -35.68 -4.16
C THR A 59 -11.17 -35.49 -2.64
N GLY A 60 -11.13 -34.24 -2.20
CA GLY A 60 -11.31 -33.84 -0.81
C GLY A 60 -11.95 -32.46 -0.71
N THR A 61 -13.26 -32.43 -0.57
CA THR A 61 -14.04 -31.23 -0.24
C THR A 61 -13.75 -30.82 1.20
N LEU A 62 -13.22 -29.61 1.44
CA LEU A 62 -13.21 -29.01 2.77
C LEU A 62 -13.74 -27.57 2.67
N LYS A 63 -14.98 -27.42 3.13
CA LYS A 63 -15.53 -26.14 3.58
C LYS A 63 -14.81 -25.77 4.88
N THR A 64 -14.22 -24.58 4.97
CA THR A 64 -13.88 -23.99 6.27
C THR A 64 -14.55 -22.64 6.43
N ASN A 65 -15.28 -22.58 7.53
CA ASN A 65 -16.12 -21.50 7.98
C ASN A 65 -15.27 -20.32 8.49
N ALA A 66 -15.87 -19.14 8.33
CA ALA A 66 -15.84 -17.99 9.23
C ALA A 66 -14.74 -17.94 10.31
N LEU A 67 -13.73 -17.10 10.11
CA LEU A 67 -13.12 -16.30 11.17
C LEU A 67 -12.46 -15.04 10.56
N SER A 68 -13.25 -13.98 10.36
CA SER A 68 -12.72 -12.61 10.30
C SER A 68 -13.79 -11.60 10.72
N SER A 69 -14.35 -11.81 11.91
CA SER A 69 -15.23 -10.86 12.58
C SER A 69 -14.66 -10.49 13.94
N ILE A 70 -13.38 -10.11 13.97
CA ILE A 70 -12.78 -9.41 15.10
C ILE A 70 -11.81 -8.38 14.52
N ILE A 71 -12.32 -7.24 14.09
CA ILE A 71 -11.73 -5.89 14.20
C ILE A 71 -12.91 -4.95 13.94
N SER A 72 -13.72 -4.74 14.96
CA SER A 72 -14.74 -3.70 14.98
C SER A 72 -14.77 -3.09 16.36
N ARG A 73 -14.03 -1.97 16.51
CA ARG A 73 -14.41 -0.72 17.21
C ARG A 73 -13.19 -0.04 17.87
N SER A 74 -12.50 0.80 17.11
CA SER A 74 -11.71 1.91 17.68
C SER A 74 -11.67 3.11 16.70
N SER A 75 -11.90 4.29 17.28
CA SER A 75 -11.94 5.70 16.84
C SER A 75 -12.53 6.12 15.48
N SER A 76 -13.44 7.10 15.54
CA SER A 76 -14.25 7.67 14.45
C SER A 76 -13.56 8.74 13.60
N LEU A 77 -12.32 9.13 13.92
CA LEU A 77 -11.58 10.18 13.20
C LEU A 77 -10.72 9.64 12.05
N MET A 78 -9.93 8.58 12.29
CA MET A 78 -9.08 7.96 11.25
C MET A 78 -9.91 7.12 10.27
N LYS A 79 -10.92 6.39 10.78
CA LYS A 79 -11.84 5.59 9.95
C LYS A 79 -12.69 6.38 8.96
N ARG A 80 -12.90 7.68 9.19
CA ARG A 80 -13.72 8.50 8.30
C ARG A 80 -13.03 8.75 6.96
N MET A 81 -11.71 8.57 6.90
CA MET A 81 -10.88 8.79 5.71
C MET A 81 -10.51 7.50 4.96
N SER A 82 -10.47 6.33 5.63
CA SER A 82 -10.13 5.04 5.00
C SER A 82 -11.19 4.46 4.03
N LYS A 83 -12.20 5.23 3.62
CA LYS A 83 -13.22 4.79 2.65
C LYS A 83 -12.75 4.84 1.19
N THR A 84 -11.59 5.44 0.90
CA THR A 84 -11.21 5.78 -0.48
C THR A 84 -10.66 4.60 -1.28
N CYS A 85 -10.13 3.54 -0.65
CA CYS A 85 -9.42 2.49 -1.39
C CYS A 85 -9.97 1.09 -1.07
N SER A 86 -10.78 0.58 -2.01
CA SER A 86 -11.49 -0.69 -1.88
C SER A 86 -10.57 -1.88 -2.12
N ASN A 87 -10.31 -2.68 -1.08
CA ASN A 87 -9.43 -3.86 -1.10
C ASN A 87 -10.00 -5.08 -1.87
N VAL A 88 -11.25 -5.00 -2.34
CA VAL A 88 -11.95 -6.15 -2.96
C VAL A 88 -11.35 -6.54 -4.32
N ILE A 89 -10.72 -5.59 -5.01
CA ILE A 89 -10.14 -5.81 -6.34
C ILE A 89 -8.82 -6.59 -6.26
N GLN A 90 -8.00 -6.37 -5.22
CA GLN A 90 -6.67 -6.99 -5.07
C GLN A 90 -6.74 -8.52 -4.95
N LYS A 91 -7.65 -9.03 -4.11
CA LYS A 91 -7.74 -10.47 -3.87
C LYS A 91 -8.11 -11.22 -5.14
N ARG A 92 -9.01 -10.69 -5.97
CA ARG A 92 -9.51 -11.34 -7.19
C ARG A 92 -8.57 -11.27 -8.40
N ILE A 93 -7.67 -10.28 -8.47
CA ILE A 93 -6.77 -10.10 -9.63
C ILE A 93 -5.66 -11.16 -9.65
N TYR A 94 -5.15 -11.56 -8.49
CA TYR A 94 -4.01 -12.47 -8.38
C TYR A 94 -4.36 -13.86 -7.81
N SER A 95 -5.60 -14.10 -7.37
CA SER A 95 -6.00 -15.37 -6.73
C SER A 95 -6.54 -16.46 -7.67
N SER A 96 -6.18 -16.45 -8.96
CA SER A 96 -6.62 -17.51 -9.89
C SER A 96 -5.41 -18.09 -10.60
N GLN A 97 -4.77 -19.06 -9.99
CA GLN A 97 -3.94 -20.02 -10.71
C GLN A 97 -4.39 -21.44 -10.35
N ASN A 98 -4.86 -22.14 -11.37
CA ASN A 98 -4.91 -23.59 -11.40
C ASN A 98 -3.44 -24.05 -11.55
N VAL A 99 -2.88 -24.68 -10.52
CA VAL A 99 -1.43 -24.90 -10.34
C VAL A 99 -0.85 -25.97 -11.28
N ASN A 100 -1.55 -26.32 -12.37
CA ASN A 100 -1.28 -27.51 -13.17
C ASN A 100 -0.84 -27.24 -14.61
N ASN A 101 -0.61 -25.98 -15.02
CA ASN A 101 -0.08 -25.67 -16.35
C ASN A 101 1.36 -25.15 -16.25
N PRO A 102 2.33 -25.70 -17.01
CA PRO A 102 3.68 -25.15 -17.07
C PRO A 102 3.61 -23.71 -17.59
N ILE A 103 4.03 -22.75 -16.77
CA ILE A 103 4.07 -21.34 -17.16
C ILE A 103 5.18 -21.19 -18.20
N MET A 104 4.84 -20.71 -19.40
CA MET A 104 5.83 -20.40 -20.44
C MET A 104 6.82 -19.35 -19.90
N SER A 105 8.12 -19.63 -19.99
CA SER A 105 9.16 -18.70 -19.56
C SER A 105 9.06 -17.38 -20.35
N TYR A 106 9.31 -16.26 -19.66
CA TYR A 106 9.38 -14.92 -20.27
C TYR A 106 10.33 -14.92 -21.48
N GLU A 107 11.44 -15.65 -21.43
CA GLU A 107 12.39 -15.71 -22.54
C GLU A 107 11.78 -16.36 -23.79
N SER A 108 10.91 -17.36 -23.61
CA SER A 108 10.21 -18.03 -24.71
C SER A 108 9.10 -17.14 -25.29
N LEU A 109 8.52 -16.26 -24.46
CA LEU A 109 7.57 -15.23 -24.86
C LEU A 109 8.22 -14.22 -25.84
N TRP A 110 9.42 -13.72 -25.53
CA TRP A 110 10.11 -12.72 -26.36
C TRP A 110 10.46 -13.18 -27.77
N ASN A 111 10.67 -14.47 -27.95
CA ASN A 111 11.02 -15.05 -29.24
C ASN A 111 9.83 -15.21 -30.18
N GLN A 112 8.60 -15.21 -29.65
CA GLN A 112 7.36 -15.45 -30.40
C GLN A 112 6.55 -14.17 -30.66
N ILE A 113 7.05 -13.02 -30.22
CA ILE A 113 6.33 -11.75 -30.19
C ILE A 113 6.77 -10.85 -31.36
N THR A 114 5.80 -10.18 -31.99
CA THR A 114 6.04 -9.24 -33.09
C THR A 114 6.80 -7.99 -32.63
N PRO A 115 7.51 -7.26 -33.51
CA PRO A 115 8.22 -6.03 -33.13
C PRO A 115 7.33 -4.99 -32.41
N HIS A 116 6.07 -4.84 -32.82
CA HIS A 116 5.12 -3.92 -32.19
C HIS A 116 4.67 -4.37 -30.79
N GLU A 117 4.50 -5.68 -30.60
CA GLU A 117 4.22 -6.20 -29.26
C GLU A 117 5.46 -6.12 -28.35
N LYS A 118 6.67 -6.23 -28.90
CA LYS A 118 7.91 -5.97 -28.14
C LYS A 118 7.93 -4.54 -27.61
N GLU A 119 7.59 -3.55 -28.44
CA GLU A 119 7.49 -2.14 -28.04
C GLU A 119 6.48 -1.95 -26.89
N PHE A 120 5.33 -2.63 -26.94
CA PHE A 120 4.36 -2.63 -25.84
C PHE A 120 4.95 -3.17 -24.54
N PHE A 121 5.61 -4.34 -24.57
CA PHE A 121 6.18 -4.94 -23.37
C PHE A 121 7.39 -4.18 -22.82
N MET A 122 8.23 -3.58 -23.68
CA MET A 122 9.31 -2.68 -23.23
C MET A 122 8.73 -1.47 -22.49
N THR A 123 7.71 -0.82 -23.07
CA THR A 123 7.04 0.34 -22.45
C THR A 123 6.32 -0.06 -21.16
N LEU A 124 5.75 -1.27 -21.10
CA LEU A 124 5.12 -1.81 -19.90
C LEU A 124 6.14 -2.00 -18.77
N GLU A 125 7.32 -2.52 -19.10
CA GLU A 125 8.41 -2.73 -18.15
C GLU A 125 8.98 -1.42 -17.63
N ASP A 126 9.16 -0.41 -18.50
CA ASP A 126 9.55 0.94 -18.09
C ASP A 126 8.54 1.55 -17.11
N ASN A 127 7.25 1.38 -17.39
CA ASN A 127 6.20 1.83 -16.48
C ASN A 127 6.22 1.06 -15.15
N LEU A 128 6.54 -0.23 -15.17
CA LEU A 128 6.63 -1.07 -13.98
C LEU A 128 7.80 -0.64 -13.09
N ASN A 129 8.98 -0.47 -13.68
CA ASN A 129 10.18 0.04 -13.00
C ASN A 129 9.95 1.45 -12.44
N LYS A 130 9.31 2.33 -13.21
CA LYS A 130 8.92 3.66 -12.73
C LYS A 130 8.03 3.60 -11.49
N VAL A 131 7.00 2.75 -11.53
CA VAL A 131 6.05 2.61 -10.42
C VAL A 131 6.72 2.03 -9.18
N GLU A 132 7.53 0.99 -9.36
CA GLU A 132 8.28 0.32 -8.30
C GLU A 132 9.25 1.30 -7.63
N ASN A 133 10.14 1.93 -8.39
CA ASN A 133 11.15 2.85 -7.87
C ASN A 133 10.52 3.99 -7.06
N PHE A 134 9.40 4.56 -7.55
CA PHE A 134 8.69 5.59 -6.80
C PHE A 134 8.06 5.04 -5.51
N TYR A 135 7.45 3.86 -5.56
CA TYR A 135 6.85 3.23 -4.38
C TYR A 135 7.91 2.95 -3.31
N GLU A 136 9.05 2.39 -3.68
CA GLU A 136 10.13 2.07 -2.75
C GLU A 136 10.73 3.32 -2.11
N ALA A 137 10.96 4.37 -2.91
CA ALA A 137 11.42 5.65 -2.41
C ALA A 137 10.43 6.24 -1.39
N LYS A 138 9.13 6.26 -1.72
CA LYS A 138 8.09 6.78 -0.83
C LYS A 138 7.87 5.94 0.41
N LEU A 139 7.98 4.62 0.31
CA LEU A 139 7.89 3.73 1.46
C LEU A 139 9.06 3.97 2.42
N SER A 140 10.27 4.11 1.89
CA SER A 140 11.47 4.39 2.67
C SER A 140 11.40 5.75 3.38
N GLU A 141 10.93 6.79 2.67
CA GLU A 141 10.66 8.12 3.24
C GLU A 141 9.63 8.03 4.38
N ALA A 142 8.54 7.30 4.18
CA ALA A 142 7.50 7.13 5.19
C ALA A 142 8.00 6.41 6.46
N LEU A 143 8.82 5.36 6.30
CA LEU A 143 9.42 4.66 7.44
C LEU A 143 10.30 5.58 8.27
N ARG A 144 11.21 6.33 7.61
CA ARG A 144 12.09 7.30 8.28
C ARG A 144 11.30 8.39 9.01
N HIS A 145 10.29 8.96 8.34
CA HIS A 145 9.46 10.01 8.92
C HIS A 145 8.68 9.51 10.14
N PHE A 146 8.20 8.26 10.13
CA PHE A 146 7.54 7.70 11.29
C PHE A 146 8.47 7.55 12.49
N ASP A 147 9.70 7.07 12.27
CA ASP A 147 10.69 6.94 13.33
C ASP A 147 11.11 8.31 13.88
N GLU A 148 11.25 9.31 13.02
CA GLU A 148 11.49 10.69 13.46
C GLU A 148 10.36 11.21 14.34
N LEU A 149 9.10 11.01 13.95
CA LEU A 149 7.94 11.40 14.76
C LEU A 149 7.92 10.68 16.12
N LYS A 150 8.32 9.40 16.16
CA LYS A 150 8.45 8.64 17.42
C LYS A 150 9.52 9.25 18.33
N ILE A 151 10.67 9.62 17.77
CA ILE A 151 11.78 10.25 18.50
C ILE A 151 11.34 11.62 19.05
N GLN A 152 10.77 12.48 18.21
CA GLN A 152 10.28 13.81 18.60
C GLN A 152 9.28 13.71 19.77
N TYR A 153 8.33 12.77 19.70
CA TYR A 153 7.38 12.56 20.79
C TYR A 153 8.03 12.05 22.07
N LYS A 154 9.01 11.15 21.95
CA LYS A 154 9.75 10.62 23.10
C LYS A 154 10.50 11.74 23.82
N CYS A 155 11.22 12.59 23.11
CA CYS A 155 11.91 13.74 23.69
C CYS A 155 10.95 14.67 24.42
N VAL A 156 9.84 15.07 23.79
CA VAL A 156 8.81 15.92 24.42
C VAL A 156 8.22 15.27 25.69
N LYS A 157 8.06 13.95 25.71
CA LYS A 157 7.55 13.19 26.86
C LYS A 157 8.58 13.08 27.99
N GLU A 158 9.86 12.91 27.68
CA GLU A 158 10.96 12.80 28.66
C GLU A 158 11.25 14.14 29.32
N SER A 159 11.28 15.25 28.56
CA SER A 159 11.39 16.60 29.12
C SER A 159 10.27 16.91 30.13
N ARG A 160 9.10 16.28 30.01
CA ARG A 160 8.05 16.39 31.04
C ARG A 160 8.36 15.59 32.32
N LYS A 161 8.98 14.41 32.20
CA LYS A 161 9.30 13.52 33.32
C LYS A 161 10.50 14.00 34.13
N GLU A 162 11.56 14.42 33.46
CA GLU A 162 12.79 14.89 34.11
C GLU A 162 12.51 16.12 34.98
N TRP A 163 11.64 17.02 34.51
CA TRP A 163 11.16 18.15 35.30
C TRP A 163 10.14 17.82 36.41
N SER A 164 9.68 16.57 36.50
CA SER A 164 8.89 16.10 37.65
C SER A 164 9.79 15.76 38.84
N ILE A 165 11.10 15.63 38.61
CA ILE A 165 12.12 15.23 39.57
C ILE A 165 13.14 16.38 39.67
N THR A 166 12.81 17.48 40.33
CA THR A 166 13.84 18.41 40.82
C THR A 166 13.96 18.25 42.34
N PRO A 167 15.08 17.69 42.84
CA PRO A 167 15.51 17.87 44.22
C PRO A 167 15.92 19.34 44.44
N GLY A 168 15.67 19.85 45.64
CA GLY A 168 15.81 21.27 45.97
C GLY A 168 17.19 21.87 45.65
N THR A 169 17.17 23.01 44.97
CA THR A 169 18.27 23.98 45.02
C THR A 169 17.68 25.36 45.33
N THR A 170 18.16 25.86 46.46
CA THR A 170 17.87 27.10 47.17
C THR A 170 18.03 28.35 46.30
N THR A 171 16.91 28.92 45.83
CA THR A 171 16.77 30.36 45.61
C THR A 171 15.34 30.75 45.99
N PRO A 172 15.12 31.80 46.80
CA PRO A 172 13.77 32.19 47.24
C PRO A 172 13.05 32.89 46.08
N ILE A 173 12.52 32.10 45.16
CA ILE A 173 11.56 32.57 44.15
C ILE A 173 10.19 32.66 44.83
N SER A 174 9.44 33.74 44.60
CA SER A 174 8.13 33.90 45.21
C SER A 174 7.19 32.78 44.76
N ARG A 175 6.37 32.26 45.68
CA ARG A 175 5.39 31.19 45.41
C ARG A 175 4.47 31.49 44.22
N VAL A 176 4.24 32.77 43.92
CA VAL A 176 3.44 33.24 42.78
C VAL A 176 4.21 33.10 41.45
N GLU A 177 5.49 33.42 41.40
CA GLU A 177 6.32 33.27 40.19
C GLU A 177 6.52 31.80 39.81
N GLU A 178 6.66 30.92 40.81
CA GLU A 178 6.78 29.47 40.60
C GLU A 178 5.50 28.87 39.94
N THR A 179 4.32 29.34 40.37
CA THR A 179 3.04 28.91 39.77
C THR A 179 2.87 29.42 38.33
N LYS A 180 3.26 30.67 38.05
CA LYS A 180 3.23 31.24 36.68
C LYS A 180 4.19 30.50 35.76
N PHE A 181 5.42 30.21 36.20
CA PHE A 181 6.41 29.48 35.44
C PHE A 181 5.97 28.02 35.16
N ARG A 182 5.32 27.37 36.12
CA ARG A 182 4.74 26.02 35.94
C ARG A 182 3.56 26.02 34.97
N ALA A 183 2.70 27.04 35.03
CA ALA A 183 1.57 27.20 34.11
C ALA A 183 2.04 27.43 32.66
N LYS A 184 3.01 28.33 32.45
CA LYS A 184 3.61 28.60 31.14
C LYS A 184 4.25 27.34 30.54
N ARG A 185 5.04 26.58 31.31
CA ARG A 185 5.67 25.33 30.84
C ARG A 185 4.68 24.23 30.49
N ASN A 186 3.62 24.06 31.28
CA ASN A 186 2.54 23.13 30.94
C ASN A 186 1.82 23.53 29.64
N MET A 187 1.68 24.83 29.40
CA MET A 187 1.13 25.35 28.14
C MET A 187 2.04 25.01 26.95
N ASP A 188 3.36 25.14 27.11
CA ASP A 188 4.34 24.85 26.05
C ASP A 188 4.41 23.35 25.73
N TYR A 189 4.41 22.46 26.73
CA TYR A 189 4.31 21.00 26.53
C TYR A 189 3.02 20.62 25.80
N ASN A 190 1.87 21.17 26.21
CA ASN A 190 0.60 20.86 25.57
C ASN A 190 0.55 21.34 24.12
N SER A 191 1.20 22.47 23.81
CA SER A 191 1.35 22.98 22.44
C SER A 191 2.23 22.06 21.60
N ALA A 192 3.40 21.65 22.11
CA ALA A 192 4.29 20.70 21.45
C ALA A 192 3.59 19.34 21.19
N LYS A 193 2.89 18.80 22.19
CA LYS A 193 2.11 17.56 22.07
C LYS A 193 1.00 17.67 21.01
N LYS A 194 0.30 18.81 20.95
CA LYS A 194 -0.73 19.07 19.91
C LYS A 194 -0.11 19.13 18.52
N SER A 195 1.05 19.77 18.37
CA SER A 195 1.78 19.84 17.11
C SER A 195 2.18 18.44 16.61
N ILE A 196 2.81 17.62 17.46
CA ILE A 196 3.20 16.25 17.11
C ILE A 196 1.98 15.39 16.76
N LYS A 197 0.87 15.56 17.49
CA LYS A 197 -0.39 14.87 17.19
C LYS A 197 -0.88 15.19 15.78
N LYS A 198 -0.77 16.46 15.36
CA LYS A 198 -1.14 16.90 14.01
C LYS A 198 -0.18 16.31 12.96
N ALA A 199 1.12 16.31 13.23
CA ALA A 199 2.13 15.75 12.33
C ALA A 199 1.92 14.24 12.08
N ILE A 200 1.61 13.46 13.13
CA ILE A 200 1.26 12.03 12.99
C ILE A 200 0.00 11.83 12.15
N PHE A 201 -0.98 12.72 12.29
CA PHE A 201 -2.21 12.66 11.48
C PHE A 201 -1.95 12.97 10.00
N GLU A 202 -1.12 13.97 9.69
CA GLU A 202 -0.71 14.29 8.33
C GLU A 202 0.13 13.17 7.71
N PHE A 203 1.05 12.60 8.49
CA PHE A 203 1.82 11.42 8.11
C PHE A 203 0.91 10.23 7.76
N TYR A 204 -0.08 9.92 8.62
CA TYR A 204 -1.05 8.86 8.37
C TYR A 204 -1.81 9.06 7.05
N ARG A 205 -2.23 10.30 6.77
CA ARG A 205 -2.84 10.65 5.47
C ARG A 205 -1.88 10.36 4.30
N GLY A 206 -0.60 10.68 4.44
CA GLY A 206 0.42 10.41 3.43
C GLY A 206 0.56 8.91 3.09
N ILE A 207 0.61 8.04 4.10
CA ILE A 207 0.71 6.58 3.87
C ILE A 207 -0.59 5.97 3.33
N GLU A 208 -1.76 6.55 3.63
CA GLU A 208 -3.03 6.17 2.97
C GLU A 208 -3.01 6.52 1.48
N LEU A 209 -2.48 7.68 1.09
CA LEU A 209 -2.30 8.04 -0.32
C LEU A 209 -1.37 7.05 -1.03
N LEU A 210 -0.29 6.62 -0.38
CA LEU A 210 0.62 5.62 -0.92
C LEU A 210 -0.06 4.25 -1.12
N LYS A 211 -0.99 3.87 -0.23
CA LYS A 211 -1.82 2.67 -0.39
C LYS A 211 -2.76 2.75 -1.59
N CYS A 212 -3.34 3.92 -1.81
CA CYS A 212 -4.18 4.19 -2.98
C CYS A 212 -3.36 4.15 -4.29
N TYR A 213 -2.16 4.75 -4.28
CA TYR A 213 -1.20 4.67 -5.38
C TYR A 213 -0.88 3.20 -5.74
N LYS A 214 -0.52 2.37 -4.75
CA LYS A 214 -0.28 0.92 -4.93
C LYS A 214 -1.48 0.25 -5.62
N THR A 215 -2.69 0.49 -5.12
CA THR A 215 -3.93 -0.16 -5.59
C THR A 215 -4.30 0.24 -7.02
N LEU A 216 -4.19 1.53 -7.35
CA LEU A 216 -4.51 2.06 -8.67
C LEU A 216 -3.55 1.53 -9.74
N ASN A 217 -2.24 1.51 -9.44
CA ASN A 217 -1.24 1.00 -10.37
C ASN A 217 -1.40 -0.50 -10.63
N GLN A 218 -1.58 -1.32 -9.58
CA GLN A 218 -1.90 -2.76 -9.73
C GLN A 218 -3.10 -2.99 -10.65
N THR A 219 -4.17 -2.22 -10.42
CA THR A 219 -5.38 -2.31 -11.23
C THR A 219 -5.11 -1.89 -12.68
N GLY A 220 -4.28 -0.86 -12.90
CA GLY A 220 -3.88 -0.39 -14.22
C GLY A 220 -3.12 -1.45 -15.01
N PHE A 221 -2.10 -2.06 -14.40
CA PHE A 221 -1.34 -3.16 -15.00
C PHE A 221 -2.23 -4.35 -15.36
N ALA A 222 -3.10 -4.78 -14.45
CA ALA A 222 -4.02 -5.88 -14.74
C ALA A 222 -4.99 -5.56 -15.87
N LYS A 223 -5.48 -4.31 -15.94
CA LYS A 223 -6.42 -3.90 -16.99
C LYS A 223 -5.76 -3.72 -18.34
N ILE A 224 -4.50 -3.26 -18.40
CA ILE A 224 -3.80 -3.08 -19.67
C ILE A 224 -3.36 -4.44 -20.24
N LEU A 225 -2.91 -5.36 -19.40
CA LEU A 225 -2.60 -6.73 -19.81
C LEU A 225 -3.85 -7.48 -20.31
N LYS A 226 -4.99 -7.36 -19.61
CA LYS A 226 -6.27 -7.91 -20.12
C LYS A 226 -6.75 -7.26 -21.41
N LYS A 227 -6.31 -6.04 -21.71
CA LYS A 227 -6.59 -5.39 -22.99
C LYS A 227 -5.69 -5.95 -24.08
N TYR A 228 -4.41 -6.13 -23.79
CA TYR A 228 -3.46 -6.82 -24.68
C TYR A 228 -4.01 -8.18 -25.11
N ASP A 229 -4.44 -9.03 -24.16
CA ASP A 229 -4.98 -10.36 -24.47
C ASP A 229 -6.12 -10.33 -25.47
N LYS A 230 -6.98 -9.30 -25.39
CA LYS A 230 -8.13 -9.14 -26.29
C LYS A 230 -7.74 -8.66 -27.68
N VAL A 231 -6.76 -7.75 -27.76
CA VAL A 231 -6.31 -7.16 -29.03
C VAL A 231 -5.43 -8.16 -29.78
N ALA A 232 -4.42 -8.71 -29.11
CA ALA A 232 -3.49 -9.67 -29.70
C ALA A 232 -4.09 -11.08 -29.85
N LYS A 233 -5.22 -11.37 -29.17
CA LYS A 233 -5.83 -12.71 -29.07
C LYS A 233 -4.84 -13.75 -28.49
N ARG A 234 -4.01 -13.33 -27.54
CA ARG A 234 -3.01 -14.15 -26.83
C ARG A 234 -3.25 -14.15 -25.32
N ASN A 235 -2.55 -14.99 -24.58
CA ASN A 235 -2.64 -15.10 -23.11
C ASN A 235 -1.45 -14.42 -22.40
N GLY A 236 -1.09 -13.20 -22.80
CA GLY A 236 0.03 -12.47 -22.21
C GLY A 236 -0.16 -12.14 -20.73
N SER A 237 -1.39 -11.89 -20.29
CA SER A 237 -1.67 -11.60 -18.88
C SER A 237 -1.39 -12.78 -17.94
N GLU A 238 -1.56 -14.02 -18.40
CA GLU A 238 -1.28 -15.24 -17.60
C GLU A 238 0.21 -15.37 -17.27
N ILE A 239 1.07 -14.85 -18.16
CA ILE A 239 2.53 -14.91 -18.03
C ILE A 239 3.05 -13.69 -17.25
N TYR A 240 2.52 -12.49 -17.54
CA TYR A 240 3.05 -11.25 -16.97
C TYR A 240 2.51 -10.92 -15.58
N LEU A 241 1.26 -11.28 -15.25
CA LEU A 241 0.69 -10.98 -13.93
C LEU A 241 1.43 -11.65 -12.76
N PRO A 242 1.86 -12.92 -12.84
CA PRO A 242 2.69 -13.54 -11.81
C PRO A 242 4.02 -12.82 -11.61
N ARG A 243 4.64 -12.33 -12.69
CA ARG A 243 5.86 -11.52 -12.61
C ARG A 243 5.59 -10.21 -11.85
N ILE A 244 4.54 -9.47 -12.21
CA ILE A 244 4.15 -8.24 -11.51
C ILE A 244 3.86 -8.50 -10.02
N ALA A 245 3.28 -9.66 -9.69
CA ALA A 245 3.00 -10.04 -8.31
C ALA A 245 4.26 -10.19 -7.43
N ASN A 246 5.45 -10.36 -8.03
CA ASN A 246 6.72 -10.47 -7.31
C ASN A 246 7.37 -9.12 -6.97
N TYR A 247 6.93 -8.01 -7.57
CA TYR A 247 7.46 -6.68 -7.26
C TYR A 247 7.07 -6.26 -5.83
N ASN A 248 7.94 -5.47 -5.20
CA ASN A 248 7.81 -5.01 -3.83
C ASN A 248 6.51 -4.23 -3.62
N PHE A 249 6.12 -3.36 -4.56
CA PHE A 249 4.84 -2.64 -4.47
C PHE A 249 3.62 -3.57 -4.42
N VAL A 250 3.71 -4.81 -4.90
CA VAL A 250 2.61 -5.79 -4.81
C VAL A 250 2.76 -6.71 -3.61
N LYS A 251 3.88 -7.41 -3.54
CA LYS A 251 4.15 -8.49 -2.58
C LYS A 251 4.28 -8.00 -1.15
N SER A 252 4.82 -6.81 -0.95
CA SER A 252 5.29 -6.38 0.37
C SER A 252 4.14 -5.99 1.31
N PRO A 253 4.10 -6.56 2.53
CA PRO A 253 3.15 -6.17 3.57
C PRO A 253 3.64 -4.97 4.41
N VAL A 254 4.82 -4.40 4.11
CA VAL A 254 5.47 -3.38 4.95
C VAL A 254 4.60 -2.14 5.11
N LEU A 255 3.97 -1.67 4.04
CA LEU A 255 3.06 -0.51 4.10
C LEU A 255 1.84 -0.78 5.00
N ASP A 256 1.22 -1.96 4.89
CA ASP A 256 0.07 -2.31 5.73
C ASP A 256 0.47 -2.42 7.21
N LYS A 257 1.66 -2.96 7.50
CA LYS A 257 2.23 -2.98 8.85
C LYS A 257 2.50 -1.56 9.38
N LEU A 258 3.05 -0.68 8.55
CA LEU A 258 3.31 0.72 8.92
C LEU A 258 2.02 1.47 9.28
N ILE A 259 0.94 1.26 8.51
CA ILE A 259 -0.39 1.81 8.81
C ILE A 259 -0.86 1.32 10.19
N GLN A 260 -0.79 0.01 10.44
CA GLN A 260 -1.19 -0.60 11.72
C GLN A 260 -0.36 -0.09 12.90
N GLU A 261 0.97 0.00 12.75
CA GLU A 261 1.83 0.55 13.79
C GLU A 261 1.50 2.01 14.09
N THR A 262 1.20 2.81 13.05
CA THR A 262 0.84 4.22 13.21
C THR A 262 -0.46 4.38 13.99
N GLU A 263 -1.47 3.57 13.69
CA GLU A 263 -2.74 3.54 14.44
C GLU A 263 -2.53 3.14 15.89
N ALA A 264 -1.77 2.05 16.14
CA ALA A 264 -1.47 1.58 17.48
C ALA A 264 -0.70 2.63 18.29
N TYR A 265 0.30 3.25 17.66
CA TYR A 265 1.09 4.32 18.27
C TYR A 265 0.22 5.52 18.66
N TYR A 266 -0.68 5.94 17.77
CA TYR A 266 -1.59 7.05 18.03
C TYR A 266 -2.54 6.76 19.19
N ILE A 267 -3.14 5.56 19.22
CA ILE A 267 -4.05 5.14 20.31
C ILE A 267 -3.33 5.14 21.66
N ASN A 268 -2.16 4.50 21.72
CA ASN A 268 -1.41 4.31 22.97
C ASN A 268 -0.92 5.65 23.56
N ASN A 269 -0.53 6.60 22.71
CA ASN A 269 0.10 7.85 23.16
C ASN A 269 -0.86 9.04 23.29
N PHE A 270 -1.95 9.07 22.52
CA PHE A 270 -2.85 10.23 22.46
C PHE A 270 -4.30 9.95 22.88
N GLU A 271 -4.80 8.72 22.75
CA GLU A 271 -6.17 8.35 23.14
C GLU A 271 -6.25 7.60 24.48
N GLY A 272 -5.20 6.89 24.87
CA GLY A 272 -5.14 6.06 26.09
C GLY A 272 -5.57 6.77 27.38
N ALA A 273 -5.28 8.07 27.51
CA ALA A 273 -5.69 8.87 28.68
C ALA A 273 -7.22 9.04 28.81
N LYS A 274 -7.97 9.06 27.69
CA LYS A 274 -9.43 9.20 27.73
C LYS A 274 -10.15 7.84 27.92
N ARG A 275 -9.46 6.72 27.63
CA ARG A 275 -10.00 5.37 27.81
C ARG A 275 -9.89 4.90 29.27
N GLN A 276 -8.77 5.16 29.94
CA GLN A 276 -8.60 4.83 31.37
C GLN A 276 -9.60 5.61 32.25
N LEU A 277 -9.80 6.91 31.99
CA LEU A 277 -10.78 7.73 32.71
C LEU A 277 -12.23 7.22 32.51
N ARG A 278 -12.56 6.63 31.35
CA ARG A 278 -13.89 6.06 31.08
C ARG A 278 -14.11 4.69 31.70
N LEU A 279 -13.05 3.92 31.94
CA LEU A 279 -13.13 2.62 32.61
C LEU A 279 -13.22 2.83 34.13
N GLN A 280 -12.42 3.74 34.70
CA GLN A 280 -12.50 4.11 36.11
C GLN A 280 -13.86 4.71 36.50
N ASN A 281 -14.46 5.55 35.64
CA ASN A 281 -15.81 6.10 35.87
C ASN A 281 -16.95 5.09 35.66
N LYS A 282 -16.67 3.90 35.11
CA LYS A 282 -17.63 2.81 34.97
C LYS A 282 -17.56 1.79 36.11
N GLU A 283 -16.44 1.70 36.80
CA GLU A 283 -16.26 0.84 37.98
C GLU A 283 -16.70 1.53 39.29
N GLN A 284 -16.99 2.84 39.25
CA GLN A 284 -17.52 3.64 40.37
C GLN A 284 -19.03 3.92 40.30
N LYS A 285 -19.76 3.22 39.41
CA LYS A 285 -21.22 3.23 39.33
C LYS A 285 -21.75 1.82 39.42
#